data_AF-A0A0R1LAU0-F1
#
_entry.id   AF-A0A0R1LAU0-F1
#
_cell.length_a   1.000
_cell.length_b   1.000
_cell.length_c   1.000
_cell.angle_alpha   90.00
_cell.angle_beta   90.00
_cell.angle_gamma   90.00
#
_symmetry.space_group_name_H-M   'P 1'
#
loop_
_entity.id
_entity.type
_entity.pdbx_description
1 polymer ?
#
loop_
_entity_poly.entity_id
_entity_poly.type
_entity_poly.pdbx_seq_one_letter_code
_entity_poly.pdbx_strand_id
1 'polypeptide(L)'
;MGTGVVNIENQQFLLGPNQGILFRPRIPHEYHPLDQKNWKTAFLSFDGTLCEELAQYLGLKDFLYIDRISPEIMAFIPEIFHDFISSNTVSLPDQSVEIYKFIMLLHQNNVFKDLHSNATHITLPIVNYISDHYSEKVSNEQLSKITSYSVTYQNRVFKKAFDITPLEYLTNYRMKKAKEFLLTHPEWEINTIGNKVGFHNISHFISQFKKTYHTTPTKFRRFI
;
A
#
# COMPACT_ATOMS: atom_id res chain seq x y z
N MET A 1 6.75 -25.22 -13.51
CA MET A 1 6.17 -25.61 -12.20
C MET A 1 7.17 -26.50 -11.50
N GLY A 2 7.55 -26.14 -10.28
CA GLY A 2 8.59 -26.76 -9.48
C GLY A 2 9.06 -25.76 -8.42
N THR A 3 9.88 -26.20 -7.48
CA THR A 3 10.44 -25.34 -6.43
C THR A 3 11.95 -25.30 -6.60
N GLY A 4 12.54 -24.10 -6.54
CA GLY A 4 13.97 -23.90 -6.58
C GLY A 4 14.47 -23.14 -5.37
N VAL A 5 15.76 -23.27 -5.13
CA VAL A 5 16.50 -22.52 -4.12
C VAL A 5 17.25 -21.41 -4.85
N VAL A 6 17.18 -20.20 -4.32
CA VAL A 6 17.99 -19.06 -4.77
C VAL A 6 18.80 -18.57 -3.59
N ASN A 7 20.12 -18.58 -3.73
CA ASN A 7 21.03 -17.97 -2.78
C ASN A 7 21.47 -16.62 -3.35
N ILE A 8 21.22 -15.54 -2.61
CA ILE A 8 21.65 -14.17 -2.95
C ILE A 8 22.38 -13.63 -1.74
N GLU A 9 23.65 -13.26 -1.93
CA GLU A 9 24.54 -12.90 -0.82
C GLU A 9 24.57 -13.99 0.27
N ASN A 10 24.21 -13.64 1.52
CA ASN A 10 24.14 -14.55 2.67
C ASN A 10 22.70 -15.02 2.98
N GLN A 11 21.77 -14.83 2.05
CA GLN A 11 20.36 -15.19 2.24
C GLN A 11 19.93 -16.28 1.25
N GLN A 12 19.14 -17.22 1.75
CA GLN A 12 18.54 -18.29 0.97
C GLN A 12 17.03 -18.08 0.86
N PHE A 13 16.52 -18.13 -0.37
CA PHE A 13 15.11 -18.03 -0.70
C PHE A 13 14.62 -19.32 -1.34
N LEU A 14 13.43 -19.75 -0.93
CA LEU A 14 12.72 -20.83 -1.61
C LEU A 14 11.72 -20.24 -2.60
N LEU A 15 11.95 -20.44 -3.90
CA LEU A 15 11.06 -20.00 -4.96
C LEU A 15 10.12 -21.13 -5.38
N GLY A 16 8.87 -21.03 -4.94
CA GLY A 16 7.77 -21.88 -5.40
C GLY A 16 7.11 -21.37 -6.69
N PRO A 17 6.03 -22.02 -7.14
CA PRO A 17 5.24 -21.58 -8.28
C PRO A 17 4.70 -20.15 -8.10
N ASN A 18 4.76 -19.35 -9.16
CA ASN A 18 4.30 -17.95 -9.20
C ASN A 18 5.00 -17.04 -8.19
N GLN A 19 6.26 -17.34 -7.89
CA GLN A 19 7.13 -16.49 -7.06
C GLN A 19 8.32 -16.06 -7.90
N GLY A 20 8.91 -14.92 -7.54
CA GLY A 20 10.03 -14.37 -8.27
C GLY A 20 10.93 -13.54 -7.39
N ILE A 21 12.10 -13.23 -7.93
CA ILE A 21 13.06 -12.34 -7.30
C ILE A 21 13.59 -11.40 -8.37
N LEU A 22 13.58 -10.11 -8.06
CA LEU A 22 14.22 -9.07 -8.85
C LEU A 22 15.47 -8.63 -8.10
N PHE A 23 16.60 -8.47 -8.77
CA PHE A 23 17.85 -8.05 -8.13
C PHE A 23 18.63 -7.09 -9.02
N ARG A 24 19.45 -6.27 -8.37
CA ARG A 24 20.34 -5.32 -9.05
C ARG A 24 21.42 -6.06 -9.84
N PRO A 25 21.96 -5.43 -10.90
CA PRO A 25 23.10 -5.99 -11.60
C PRO A 25 24.28 -6.16 -10.62
N ARG A 26 25.12 -7.16 -10.91
CA ARG A 26 26.36 -7.47 -10.16
C ARG A 26 26.17 -7.96 -8.72
N ILE A 27 24.96 -8.33 -8.32
CA ILE A 27 24.74 -9.05 -7.06
C ILE A 27 25.11 -10.53 -7.27
N PRO A 28 26.09 -11.10 -6.52
CA PRO A 28 26.41 -12.52 -6.59
C PRO A 28 25.23 -13.37 -6.14
N HIS A 29 24.82 -14.31 -6.98
CA HIS A 29 23.72 -15.20 -6.72
C HIS A 29 23.90 -16.55 -7.42
N GLU A 30 23.26 -17.57 -6.89
CA GLU A 30 23.14 -18.89 -7.51
C GLU A 30 21.72 -19.43 -7.32
N TYR A 31 21.29 -20.29 -8.23
CA TYR A 31 19.99 -20.93 -8.11
C TYR A 31 20.00 -22.36 -8.65
N HIS A 32 19.28 -23.24 -7.98
CA HIS A 32 19.19 -24.66 -8.33
C HIS A 32 17.83 -25.26 -7.92
N PRO A 33 17.35 -26.31 -8.61
CA PRO A 33 16.13 -27.00 -8.20
C PRO A 33 16.32 -27.66 -6.81
N LEU A 34 15.30 -27.60 -5.96
CA LEU A 34 15.37 -28.21 -4.60
C LEU A 34 15.45 -29.75 -4.66
N ASP A 35 14.64 -30.39 -5.51
CA ASP A 35 14.42 -31.85 -5.47
C ASP A 35 14.91 -32.61 -6.74
N GLN A 36 15.83 -32.07 -7.55
CA GLN A 36 16.18 -32.61 -8.89
C GLN A 36 14.98 -32.77 -9.86
N LYS A 37 13.78 -32.30 -9.48
CA LYS A 37 12.59 -32.24 -10.33
C LYS A 37 12.69 -31.09 -11.33
N ASN A 38 11.85 -31.14 -12.37
CA ASN A 38 11.72 -30.10 -13.39
C ASN A 38 11.37 -28.73 -12.78
N TRP A 39 12.36 -27.90 -12.45
CA TRP A 39 12.14 -26.49 -12.13
C TRP A 39 12.26 -25.66 -13.41
N LYS A 40 11.19 -24.94 -13.74
CA LYS A 40 11.15 -24.07 -14.92
C LYS A 40 11.06 -22.63 -14.44
N THR A 41 12.01 -21.82 -14.89
CA THR A 41 12.08 -20.38 -14.61
C THR A 41 12.03 -19.61 -15.93
N ALA A 42 11.54 -18.38 -15.84
CA ALA A 42 11.70 -17.38 -16.88
C ALA A 42 12.47 -16.22 -16.27
N PHE A 43 13.37 -15.61 -17.04
CA PHE A 43 14.14 -14.45 -16.61
C PHE A 43 14.05 -13.37 -17.68
N LEU A 44 14.05 -12.12 -17.21
CA LEU A 44 14.14 -10.93 -18.05
C LEU A 44 15.22 -10.05 -17.47
N SER A 45 16.15 -9.61 -18.30
CA SER A 45 17.20 -8.67 -17.92
C SER A 45 17.17 -7.51 -18.91
N PHE A 46 17.31 -6.30 -18.38
CA PHE A 46 17.31 -5.06 -19.14
C PHE A 46 18.31 -4.08 -18.52
N ASP A 47 18.77 -3.15 -19.33
CA ASP A 47 19.66 -2.07 -18.94
C ASP A 47 19.27 -0.78 -19.68
N GLY A 48 19.73 0.37 -19.20
CA GLY A 48 19.41 1.66 -19.76
C GLY A 48 19.59 2.80 -18.76
N THR A 49 19.58 4.02 -19.29
CA THR A 49 19.85 5.23 -18.49
C THR A 49 18.80 5.50 -17.41
N LEU A 50 17.60 4.91 -17.51
CA LEU A 50 16.50 5.08 -16.56
C LEU A 50 16.39 3.95 -15.52
N CYS A 51 17.28 2.95 -15.58
CA CYS A 51 17.18 1.79 -14.70
C CYS A 51 17.28 2.14 -13.22
N GLU A 52 18.06 3.15 -12.86
CA GLU A 52 18.22 3.55 -11.46
C GLU A 52 16.94 4.18 -10.90
N GLU A 53 16.31 5.08 -11.66
CA GLU A 53 15.03 5.69 -11.29
C GLU A 53 13.91 4.66 -11.20
N LEU A 54 13.86 3.71 -12.14
CA LEU A 54 12.87 2.63 -12.13
C LEU A 54 13.09 1.66 -10.96
N ALA A 55 14.35 1.35 -10.61
CA ALA A 55 14.67 0.56 -9.43
C ALA A 55 14.21 1.27 -8.15
N GLN A 56 14.48 2.58 -8.03
CA GLN A 56 14.01 3.38 -6.90
C GLN A 56 12.48 3.42 -6.82
N TYR A 57 11.80 3.59 -7.96
CA TYR A 57 10.34 3.59 -8.06
C TYR A 57 9.72 2.28 -7.57
N LEU A 58 10.35 1.14 -7.85
CA LEU A 58 9.94 -0.18 -7.35
C LEU A 58 10.30 -0.42 -5.88
N GLY A 59 11.02 0.49 -5.23
CA GLY A 59 11.60 0.25 -3.90
C GLY A 59 12.68 -0.83 -3.90
N LEU A 60 13.31 -1.09 -5.05
CA LEU A 60 14.37 -2.09 -5.20
C LEU A 60 15.67 -1.59 -4.54
N LYS A 61 16.04 -2.27 -3.45
CA LYS A 61 17.39 -2.19 -2.85
C LYS A 61 18.33 -3.11 -3.63
N ASP A 62 19.00 -4.05 -2.98
CA ASP A 62 19.86 -5.02 -3.66
C ASP A 62 19.02 -6.09 -4.38
N PHE A 63 17.94 -6.52 -3.74
CA PHE A 63 16.94 -7.42 -4.30
C PHE A 63 15.55 -7.17 -3.73
N LEU A 64 14.54 -7.69 -4.43
CA LEU A 64 13.12 -7.63 -4.08
C LEU A 64 12.51 -9.02 -4.29
N TYR A 65 12.04 -9.61 -3.20
CA TYR A 65 11.31 -10.88 -3.23
C TYR A 65 9.82 -10.68 -3.51
N ILE A 66 9.33 -11.34 -4.55
CA ILE A 66 7.95 -11.31 -5.01
C ILE A 66 7.31 -12.66 -4.65
N ASP A 67 6.46 -12.63 -3.62
CA ASP A 67 5.85 -13.81 -3.00
C ASP A 67 4.63 -14.32 -3.78
N ARG A 68 4.04 -13.46 -4.62
CA ARG A 68 2.98 -13.79 -5.56
C ARG A 68 3.14 -12.93 -6.80
N ILE A 69 3.26 -13.58 -7.95
CA ILE A 69 3.26 -12.98 -9.28
C ILE A 69 1.85 -13.11 -9.85
N SER A 70 1.28 -12.01 -10.34
CA SER A 70 -0.03 -12.02 -10.98
C SER A 70 -0.02 -12.80 -12.30
N PRO A 71 -1.17 -13.32 -12.77
CA PRO A 71 -1.26 -14.01 -14.06
C PRO A 71 -0.75 -13.17 -15.24
N GLU A 72 -0.96 -11.86 -15.20
CA GLU A 72 -0.51 -10.90 -16.21
C GLU A 72 1.02 -10.87 -16.29
N ILE A 73 1.72 -10.77 -15.15
CA ILE A 73 3.19 -10.80 -15.12
C ILE A 73 3.73 -12.17 -15.53
N MET A 74 3.04 -13.26 -15.15
CA MET A 74 3.43 -14.62 -15.52
C MET A 74 3.36 -14.85 -17.04
N ALA A 75 2.36 -14.27 -17.72
CA ALA A 75 2.19 -14.36 -19.16
C ALA A 75 3.14 -13.45 -19.94
N PHE A 76 3.53 -12.33 -19.32
CA PHE A 76 4.31 -11.27 -19.95
C PHE A 76 5.65 -11.71 -20.55
N ILE A 77 6.50 -12.40 -19.77
CA ILE A 77 7.83 -12.81 -20.25
C ILE A 77 7.73 -13.78 -21.45
N PRO A 78 6.89 -14.84 -21.41
CA PRO A 78 6.65 -15.69 -22.57
C PRO A 78 6.13 -14.94 -23.82
N GLU A 79 5.22 -13.99 -23.65
CA GLU A 79 4.64 -13.21 -24.76
C GLU A 79 5.69 -12.35 -25.47
N ILE A 80 6.46 -11.57 -24.70
CA ILE A 80 7.52 -10.73 -25.27
C ILE A 80 8.67 -11.55 -25.85
N PHE A 81 9.00 -12.69 -25.24
CA PHE A 81 10.00 -13.59 -25.81
C PHE A 81 9.57 -14.10 -27.18
N HIS A 82 8.28 -14.39 -27.36
CA HIS A 82 7.73 -14.76 -28.67
C HIS A 82 7.83 -13.60 -29.67
N ASP A 83 7.45 -12.40 -29.27
CA ASP A 83 7.47 -11.22 -30.13
C ASP A 83 8.89 -10.84 -30.55
N PHE A 84 9.86 -10.83 -29.63
CA PHE A 84 11.26 -10.50 -29.92
C PHE A 84 11.98 -11.53 -30.80
N ILE A 85 11.61 -12.81 -30.72
CA ILE A 85 12.23 -13.85 -31.56
C ILE A 85 11.54 -13.97 -32.93
N SER A 86 10.22 -13.76 -32.98
CA SER A 86 9.43 -13.93 -34.21
C SER A 86 9.52 -12.74 -35.15
N SER A 87 9.70 -11.53 -34.62
CA SER A 87 9.79 -10.32 -35.44
C SER A 87 11.25 -9.90 -35.61
N ASN A 88 11.76 -10.06 -36.83
CA ASN A 88 13.15 -9.79 -37.20
C ASN A 88 13.54 -8.29 -37.15
N THR A 89 12.68 -7.43 -36.61
CA THR A 89 12.82 -5.96 -36.55
C THR A 89 11.93 -5.34 -35.46
N VAL A 90 12.20 -5.59 -34.18
CA VAL A 90 11.63 -4.74 -33.11
C VAL A 90 12.58 -3.58 -32.85
N SER A 91 12.08 -2.35 -33.00
CA SER A 91 12.90 -1.16 -32.76
C SER A 91 13.25 -1.03 -31.26
N LEU A 92 14.41 -0.46 -30.93
CA LEU A 92 14.79 -0.20 -29.53
C LEU A 92 13.72 0.60 -28.74
N PRO A 93 13.03 1.60 -29.33
CA PRO A 93 11.89 2.24 -28.68
C PRO A 93 10.77 1.27 -28.28
N ASP A 94 10.38 0.35 -29.15
CA ASP A 94 9.31 -0.62 -28.85
C ASP A 94 9.73 -1.57 -27.71
N GLN A 95 11.00 -2.01 -27.71
CA GLN A 95 11.55 -2.82 -26.60
C GLN A 95 11.52 -2.04 -25.28
N SER A 96 11.79 -0.73 -25.32
CA SER A 96 11.74 0.14 -24.14
C SER A 96 10.32 0.28 -23.59
N VAL A 97 9.31 0.34 -24.48
CA VAL A 97 7.89 0.36 -24.08
C VAL A 97 7.52 -0.91 -23.34
N GLU A 98 7.95 -2.08 -23.83
CA GLU A 98 7.70 -3.35 -23.15
C GLU A 98 8.38 -3.41 -21.77
N ILE A 99 9.64 -2.99 -21.66
CA ILE A 99 10.32 -2.91 -20.35
C ILE A 99 9.52 -2.02 -19.39
N TYR A 100 9.07 -0.85 -19.84
CA TYR A 100 8.28 0.05 -18.99
C TYR A 100 6.95 -0.59 -18.55
N LYS A 101 6.24 -1.27 -19.45
CA LYS A 101 5.02 -2.01 -19.11
C LYS A 101 5.29 -3.08 -18.04
N PHE A 102 6.39 -3.83 -18.15
CA PHE A 102 6.78 -4.83 -17.16
C PHE A 102 6.96 -4.20 -15.77
N ILE A 103 7.66 -3.07 -15.71
CA ILE A 103 7.92 -2.35 -14.46
C ILE A 103 6.62 -1.82 -13.85
N MET A 104 5.69 -1.33 -14.67
CA MET A 104 4.37 -0.91 -14.19
C MET A 104 3.57 -2.08 -13.61
N LEU A 105 3.59 -3.24 -14.28
CA LEU A 105 2.94 -4.45 -13.77
C LEU A 105 3.55 -4.89 -12.43
N LEU A 106 4.89 -4.91 -12.33
CA LEU A 106 5.59 -5.24 -11.08
C LEU A 106 5.24 -4.27 -9.94
N HIS A 107 5.20 -2.96 -10.22
CA HIS A 107 4.78 -1.96 -9.24
C HIS A 107 3.35 -2.22 -8.76
N GLN A 108 2.40 -2.43 -9.68
CA GLN A 108 1.01 -2.76 -9.34
C GLN A 108 0.95 -4.02 -8.45
N ASN A 109 1.69 -5.07 -8.80
CA ASN A 109 1.75 -6.31 -8.03
C ASN A 109 2.32 -6.12 -6.61
N ASN A 110 3.31 -5.24 -6.43
CA ASN A 110 3.83 -4.88 -5.10
C ASN A 110 2.85 -4.00 -4.31
N VAL A 111 2.16 -3.07 -4.95
CA VAL A 111 1.05 -2.34 -4.34
C VAL A 111 -0.03 -3.31 -3.86
N PHE A 112 -0.37 -4.33 -4.64
CA PHE A 112 -1.28 -5.40 -4.20
C PHE A 112 -0.73 -6.22 -3.03
N LYS A 113 0.57 -6.52 -3.00
CA LYS A 113 1.23 -7.20 -1.86
C LYS A 113 1.21 -6.37 -0.58
N ASP A 114 1.50 -5.07 -0.67
CA ASP A 114 1.42 -4.15 0.47
C ASP A 114 -0.03 -3.98 0.94
N LEU A 115 -0.99 -3.95 0.01
CA LEU A 115 -2.42 -4.02 0.30
C LEU A 115 -2.82 -5.34 1.01
N HIS A 116 -2.05 -6.40 0.84
CA HIS A 116 -2.22 -7.72 1.48
C HIS A 116 -1.27 -7.99 2.66
N SER A 117 -0.52 -6.98 3.13
CA SER A 117 0.23 -7.13 4.39
C SER A 117 -0.73 -7.24 5.58
N ASN A 118 -0.34 -7.94 6.65
CA ASN A 118 -1.10 -7.93 7.92
C ASN A 118 -1.36 -6.50 8.42
N ALA A 119 -0.50 -5.54 8.05
CA ALA A 119 -0.70 -4.14 8.36
C ALA A 119 -1.90 -3.58 7.60
N THR A 120 -2.02 -3.83 6.30
CA THR A 120 -3.12 -3.31 5.48
C THR A 120 -4.44 -4.05 5.69
N HIS A 121 -4.40 -5.36 5.96
CA HIS A 121 -5.57 -6.14 6.40
C HIS A 121 -6.17 -5.62 7.72
N ILE A 122 -5.40 -4.87 8.51
CA ILE A 122 -5.90 -4.20 9.72
C ILE A 122 -6.25 -2.75 9.41
N THR A 123 -5.34 -1.99 8.80
CA THR A 123 -5.49 -0.54 8.69
C THR A 123 -6.55 -0.12 7.69
N LEU A 124 -6.63 -0.76 6.51
CA LEU A 124 -7.57 -0.35 5.47
C LEU A 124 -9.03 -0.56 5.87
N PRO A 125 -9.44 -1.71 6.45
CA PRO A 125 -10.80 -1.86 6.96
C PRO A 125 -11.17 -0.84 8.03
N ILE A 126 -10.23 -0.47 8.92
CA ILE A 126 -10.45 0.57 9.94
C ILE A 126 -10.61 1.94 9.30
N VAL A 127 -9.76 2.30 8.35
CA VAL A 127 -9.82 3.60 7.66
C VAL A 127 -11.14 3.73 6.91
N ASN A 128 -11.55 2.69 6.17
CA ASN A 128 -12.81 2.67 5.44
C ASN A 128 -14.00 2.78 6.40
N TYR A 129 -14.02 1.95 7.45
CA TYR A 129 -15.09 2.00 8.44
C TYR A 129 -15.19 3.37 9.13
N ILE A 130 -14.06 3.99 9.47
CA ILE A 130 -14.06 5.35 10.02
C ILE A 130 -14.59 6.35 9.00
N SER A 131 -14.21 6.25 7.73
CA SER A 131 -14.71 7.15 6.69
C SER A 131 -16.23 7.06 6.51
N ASP A 132 -16.79 5.87 6.65
CA ASP A 132 -18.22 5.63 6.44
C ASP A 132 -19.06 5.91 7.71
N HIS A 133 -18.48 5.69 8.89
CA HIS A 133 -19.19 5.73 10.18
C HIS A 133 -18.63 6.78 11.17
N TYR A 134 -17.87 7.79 10.71
CA TYR A 134 -17.23 8.75 11.61
C TYR A 134 -18.22 9.49 12.51
N SER A 135 -19.46 9.71 12.08
CA SER A 135 -20.50 10.39 12.87
C SER A 135 -21.09 9.53 13.98
N GLU A 136 -20.82 8.23 13.99
CA GLU A 136 -21.41 7.26 14.92
C GLU A 136 -20.51 7.00 16.14
N LYS A 137 -21.04 6.32 17.16
CA LYS A 137 -20.23 5.85 18.29
C LYS A 137 -19.38 4.66 17.85
N VAL A 138 -18.08 4.90 17.68
CA VAL A 138 -17.08 3.88 17.31
C VAL A 138 -16.19 3.56 18.52
N SER A 139 -16.03 2.27 18.83
CA SER A 139 -15.16 1.76 19.89
C SER A 139 -14.08 0.84 19.34
N ASN A 140 -13.01 0.62 20.13
CA ASN A 140 -11.95 -0.30 19.74
C ASN A 140 -12.47 -1.74 19.57
N GLU A 141 -13.46 -2.15 20.36
CA GLU A 141 -14.08 -3.47 20.28
C GLU A 141 -14.85 -3.67 18.97
N GLN A 142 -15.48 -2.61 18.44
CA GLN A 142 -16.12 -2.66 17.13
C GLN A 142 -15.06 -2.82 16.03
N LEU A 143 -13.99 -2.02 16.09
CA LEU A 143 -12.90 -2.11 15.11
C LEU A 143 -12.16 -3.46 15.15
N SER A 144 -12.02 -4.08 16.33
CA SER A 144 -11.44 -5.41 16.46
C SER A 144 -12.32 -6.49 15.82
N LYS A 145 -13.66 -6.34 15.89
CA LYS A 145 -14.58 -7.27 15.22
C LYS A 145 -14.49 -7.18 13.71
N ILE A 146 -14.29 -5.97 13.17
CA ILE A 146 -14.16 -5.74 11.73
C ILE A 146 -12.88 -6.39 11.19
N THR A 147 -11.78 -6.28 11.93
CA THR A 147 -10.48 -6.80 11.48
C THR A 147 -10.24 -8.26 11.89
N SER A 148 -11.03 -8.81 12.82
CA SER A 148 -10.83 -10.14 13.44
C SER A 148 -9.51 -10.27 14.23
N TYR A 149 -8.89 -9.16 14.64
CA TYR A 149 -7.68 -9.14 15.47
C TYR A 149 -7.98 -8.58 16.86
N SER A 150 -7.13 -8.89 17.84
CA SER A 150 -7.23 -8.29 19.18
C SER A 150 -6.99 -6.78 19.14
N VAL A 151 -7.66 -6.03 20.02
CA VAL A 151 -7.50 -4.57 20.17
C VAL A 151 -6.04 -4.18 20.34
N THR A 152 -5.27 -4.92 21.14
CA THR A 152 -3.84 -4.67 21.38
C THR A 152 -3.01 -4.80 20.12
N TYR A 153 -3.21 -5.89 19.35
CA TYR A 153 -2.47 -6.12 18.10
C TYR A 153 -2.84 -5.06 17.06
N GLN A 154 -4.14 -4.79 16.89
CA GLN A 154 -4.66 -3.76 16.01
C GLN A 154 -4.05 -2.39 16.32
N ASN A 155 -4.09 -1.93 17.59
CA ASN A 155 -3.56 -0.63 17.97
C ASN A 155 -2.07 -0.53 17.68
N ARG A 156 -1.30 -1.58 17.96
CA ARG A 156 0.14 -1.61 17.68
C ARG A 156 0.42 -1.51 16.18
N VAL A 157 -0.29 -2.28 15.37
CA VAL A 157 -0.14 -2.29 13.90
C VAL A 157 -0.56 -0.96 13.30
N PHE A 158 -1.71 -0.42 13.71
CA PHE A 158 -2.23 0.86 13.23
C PHE A 158 -1.29 2.01 13.62
N LYS A 159 -0.80 2.03 14.86
CA LYS A 159 0.17 3.03 15.32
C LYS A 159 1.50 2.93 14.60
N LYS A 160 1.96 1.73 14.24
CA LYS A 160 3.16 1.58 13.40
C LYS A 160 2.97 2.16 11.99
N ALA A 161 1.74 2.16 11.47
CA ALA A 161 1.44 2.63 10.12
C ALA A 161 1.08 4.13 10.06
N PHE A 162 0.42 4.68 11.09
CA PHE A 162 -0.11 6.06 11.10
C PHE A 162 0.44 6.93 12.23
N ASP A 163 1.34 6.42 13.07
CA ASP A 163 1.88 7.05 14.29
C ASP A 163 0.86 7.40 15.37
N ILE A 164 -0.43 7.09 15.15
CA ILE A 164 -1.55 7.35 16.05
C ILE A 164 -2.42 6.10 16.18
N THR A 165 -3.26 6.08 17.22
CA THR A 165 -4.25 5.02 17.42
C THR A 165 -5.47 5.20 16.50
N PRO A 166 -6.27 4.14 16.26
CA PRO A 166 -7.51 4.23 15.49
C PRO A 166 -8.50 5.29 16.00
N LEU A 167 -8.65 5.45 17.31
CA LEU A 167 -9.58 6.44 17.89
C LEU A 167 -9.04 7.88 17.77
N GLU A 168 -7.72 8.05 17.82
CA GLU A 168 -7.08 9.34 17.49
C GLU A 168 -7.26 9.67 16.00
N TYR A 169 -7.12 8.68 15.12
CA TYR A 169 -7.40 8.83 13.69
C TYR A 169 -8.85 9.24 13.45
N LEU A 170 -9.83 8.58 14.08
CA LEU A 170 -11.24 8.97 14.05
C LEU A 170 -11.44 10.41 14.49
N THR A 171 -10.83 10.81 15.61
CA THR A 171 -10.92 12.17 16.13
C THR A 171 -10.39 13.18 15.11
N ASN A 172 -9.25 12.91 14.50
CA ASN A 172 -8.66 13.76 13.46
C ASN A 172 -9.54 13.82 12.21
N TYR A 173 -10.14 12.70 11.80
CA TYR A 173 -11.08 12.64 10.69
C TYR A 173 -12.31 13.52 10.95
N ARG A 174 -12.90 13.42 12.15
CA ARG A 174 -14.02 14.27 12.57
C ARG A 174 -13.66 15.76 12.58
N MET A 175 -12.45 16.12 13.00
CA MET A 175 -11.98 17.52 12.95
C MET A 175 -11.86 18.03 11.52
N LYS A 176 -11.31 17.21 10.60
CA LYS A 176 -11.27 17.55 9.17
C LYS A 176 -12.67 17.77 8.60
N LYS A 177 -13.62 16.88 8.90
CA LYS A 177 -15.03 17.04 8.49
C LYS A 177 -15.70 18.26 9.12
N ALA A 178 -15.39 18.58 10.37
CA ALA A 178 -15.92 19.78 11.02
C ALA A 178 -15.41 21.05 10.33
N LYS A 179 -14.12 21.09 9.97
CA LYS A 179 -13.55 22.20 9.18
C LYS A 179 -14.20 22.31 7.80
N GLU A 180 -14.42 21.18 7.12
CA GLU A 180 -15.13 21.12 5.84
C GLU A 180 -16.56 21.67 5.95
N PHE A 181 -17.33 21.25 6.95
CA PHE A 181 -18.68 21.76 7.20
C PHE A 181 -18.71 23.24 7.57
N LEU A 182 -17.72 23.73 8.33
CA LEU A 182 -17.61 25.16 8.63
C LEU A 182 -17.42 26.02 7.37
N LEU A 183 -16.76 25.50 6.34
CA LEU A 183 -16.50 26.17 5.06
C LEU A 183 -17.68 26.06 4.10
N THR A 184 -18.30 24.88 4.03
CA THR A 184 -19.33 24.55 3.04
C THR A 184 -20.75 24.87 3.50
N HIS A 185 -20.98 24.98 4.81
CA HIS A 185 -22.29 25.23 5.43
C HIS A 185 -22.18 26.35 6.49
N PRO A 186 -21.91 27.60 6.07
CA PRO A 186 -21.70 28.72 6.99
C PRO A 186 -22.91 29.02 7.90
N GLU A 187 -24.11 28.64 7.45
CA GLU A 187 -25.38 28.80 8.14
C GLU A 187 -25.60 27.80 9.29
N TRP A 188 -24.88 26.67 9.31
CA TRP A 188 -25.06 25.68 10.36
C TRP A 188 -24.56 26.21 11.70
N GLU A 189 -25.30 25.96 12.78
CA GLU A 189 -24.81 26.27 14.12
C GLU A 189 -23.62 25.39 14.50
N ILE A 190 -22.73 25.91 15.35
CA ILE A 190 -21.55 25.16 15.84
C ILE A 190 -21.99 23.87 16.56
N ASN A 191 -23.12 23.91 17.26
CA ASN A 191 -23.71 22.74 17.92
C ASN A 191 -24.12 21.67 16.90
N THR A 192 -24.81 22.09 15.83
CA THR A 192 -25.20 21.21 14.72
C THR A 192 -24.00 20.55 14.05
N ILE A 193 -22.91 21.29 13.82
CA ILE A 193 -21.67 20.74 13.26
C ILE A 193 -21.07 19.69 14.19
N GLY A 194 -20.95 20.00 15.49
CA GLY A 194 -20.43 19.06 16.49
C GLY A 194 -21.22 17.74 16.52
N ASN A 195 -22.55 17.82 16.51
CA ASN A 195 -23.42 16.64 16.44
C ASN A 195 -23.23 15.86 15.14
N LYS A 196 -23.18 16.54 13.98
CA LYS A 196 -23.02 15.91 12.66
C LYS A 196 -21.68 15.20 12.50
N VAL A 197 -20.61 15.69 13.13
CA VAL A 197 -19.32 15.02 13.12
C VAL A 197 -19.15 13.97 14.24
N GLY A 198 -20.22 13.67 14.99
CA GLY A 198 -20.22 12.56 15.96
C GLY A 198 -19.75 12.91 17.37
N PHE A 199 -19.81 14.19 17.78
CA PHE A 199 -19.58 14.61 19.16
C PHE A 199 -20.91 14.79 19.90
N HIS A 200 -21.11 14.02 20.98
CA HIS A 200 -22.27 14.19 21.87
C HIS A 200 -22.14 15.38 22.83
N ASN A 201 -20.91 15.78 23.14
CA ASN A 201 -20.63 16.90 24.05
C ASN A 201 -20.00 18.05 23.27
N ILE A 202 -20.71 19.16 23.20
CA ILE A 202 -20.28 20.34 22.44
C ILE A 202 -19.03 21.00 23.02
N SER A 203 -18.86 21.02 24.34
CA SER A 203 -17.67 21.54 24.99
C SER A 203 -16.44 20.70 24.66
N HIS A 204 -16.60 19.37 24.59
CA HIS A 204 -15.55 18.47 24.14
C HIS A 204 -15.17 18.71 22.68
N PHE A 205 -16.16 18.89 21.79
CA PHE A 205 -15.92 19.26 20.40
C PHE A 205 -15.11 20.56 20.28
N ILE A 206 -15.55 21.63 20.95
CA ILE A 206 -14.87 22.94 20.89
C ILE A 206 -13.44 22.83 21.42
N SER A 207 -13.23 22.11 22.53
CA SER A 207 -11.90 21.88 23.09
C SER A 207 -10.98 21.13 22.11
N GLN A 208 -11.49 20.04 21.52
CA GLN A 208 -10.74 19.24 20.56
C GLN A 208 -10.43 20.01 19.26
N PHE A 209 -11.37 20.81 18.76
CA PHE A 209 -11.16 21.66 17.60
C PHE A 209 -10.09 22.72 17.88
N LYS A 210 -10.14 23.35 19.06
CA LYS A 210 -9.11 24.30 19.51
C LYS A 210 -7.75 23.64 19.66
N LYS A 211 -7.69 22.41 20.17
CA LYS A 211 -6.43 21.64 20.26
C LYS A 211 -5.86 21.35 18.87
N THR A 212 -6.72 21.04 17.90
CA THR A 212 -6.33 20.60 16.54
C THR A 212 -5.93 21.77 15.64
N TYR A 213 -6.65 22.90 15.71
CA TYR A 213 -6.49 24.04 14.81
C TYR A 213 -6.02 25.32 15.51
N HIS A 214 -5.69 25.25 16.81
CA HIS A 214 -5.24 26.38 17.63
C HIS A 214 -6.22 27.56 17.71
N THR A 215 -7.48 27.37 17.29
CA THR A 215 -8.55 28.38 17.32
C THR A 215 -9.90 27.71 17.56
N THR A 216 -10.89 28.44 18.08
CA THR A 216 -12.24 27.87 18.30
C THR A 216 -13.02 27.80 16.98
N PRO A 217 -14.00 26.89 16.82
CA PRO A 217 -14.86 26.83 15.63
C PRO A 217 -15.50 28.17 15.29
N THR A 218 -16.01 28.89 16.30
CA THR A 218 -16.63 30.21 16.13
C THR A 218 -15.63 31.25 15.63
N LYS A 219 -14.39 31.25 16.13
CA LYS A 219 -13.34 32.15 15.64
C LYS A 219 -12.89 31.76 14.24
N PHE A 220 -12.71 30.47 13.97
CA PHE A 220 -12.38 29.94 12.64
C PHE A 220 -13.37 30.44 11.58
N ARG A 221 -14.67 30.39 11.88
CA ARG A 221 -15.72 30.87 10.97
C ARG A 221 -15.59 32.33 10.57
N ARG A 222 -15.04 33.20 11.43
CA ARG A 222 -14.87 34.63 11.11
C ARG A 222 -13.73 34.92 10.13
N PHE A 223 -12.88 33.92 9.86
CA PHE A 223 -11.76 34.02 8.91
C PHE A 223 -12.11 33.46 7.53
N ILE A 224 -13.32 32.94 7.36
CA ILE A 224 -13.89 32.46 6.09
C ILE A 224 -14.64 33.64 5.48
#